data_AF-A0A9D7H8L4-F1
#
_entry.id   AF-A0A9D7H8L4-F1
#
_cell.length_a   1.000
_cell.length_b   1.000
_cell.length_c   1.000
_cell.angle_alpha   90.00
_cell.angle_beta   90.00
_cell.angle_gamma   90.00
#
_symmetry.space_group_name_H-M   'P 1'
#
loop_
_entity.id
_entity.type
_entity.pdbx_description
1 polymer ?
#
loop_
_entity_poly.entity_id
_entity_poly.type
_entity_poly.pdbx_seq_one_letter_code
_entity_poly.pdbx_strand_id
1 'polypeptide(L)'
;MANHNQTLNEQLKKSTSEIDTLRTSLESVRMESLTDSLTGLANRRMFDETLRMRIEEAKAQRTELSLLLCDIDYFQALQRHLGPSHRRPDFPFPRQRPSSARAP
;
A
#
# COMPACT_ATOMS: atom_id res chain seq x y z
N MET A 1 -40.58 31.57 10.05
CA MET A 1 -40.45 30.13 9.64
C MET A 1 -39.58 29.94 8.41
N ALA A 2 -39.66 30.79 7.38
CA ALA A 2 -38.80 30.69 6.17
C ALA A 2 -37.29 30.82 6.45
N ASN A 3 -36.85 31.80 7.25
CA ASN A 3 -35.43 31.98 7.59
C ASN A 3 -34.82 30.76 8.32
N HIS A 4 -35.58 30.11 9.21
CA HIS A 4 -35.08 28.96 9.95
C HIS A 4 -34.88 27.73 9.03
N ASN A 5 -35.79 27.51 8.09
CA ASN A 5 -35.62 26.50 7.04
C ASN A 5 -34.40 26.77 6.16
N GLN A 6 -34.17 28.04 5.81
CA GLN A 6 -33.02 28.42 5.00
C GLN A 6 -31.69 28.18 5.75
N THR A 7 -31.60 28.58 7.02
CA THR A 7 -30.41 28.32 7.86
C THR A 7 -30.15 26.83 8.03
N LEU A 8 -31.20 26.02 8.25
CA LEU A 8 -31.08 24.56 8.33
C LEU A 8 -30.54 23.95 7.03
N ASN A 9 -31.02 24.43 5.88
CA ASN A 9 -30.59 23.94 4.58
C ASN A 9 -29.14 24.34 4.26
N GLU A 10 -28.73 25.54 4.67
CA GLU A 10 -27.34 25.99 4.59
C GLU A 10 -26.41 25.18 5.49
N GLN A 11 -26.84 24.87 6.72
CA GLN A 11 -26.11 24.00 7.64
C GLN A 11 -25.96 22.58 7.08
N LEU A 12 -27.03 22.00 6.55
CA LEU A 12 -26.98 20.68 5.89
C LEU A 12 -26.01 20.67 4.70
N LYS A 13 -26.04 21.72 3.87
CA LYS A 13 -25.14 21.85 2.73
C LYS A 13 -23.68 21.96 3.17
N LYS A 14 -23.42 22.71 4.25
CA LYS A 14 -22.10 22.84 4.85
C LYS A 14 -21.59 21.50 5.40
N SER A 15 -22.41 20.81 6.19
CA SER A 15 -22.05 19.50 6.75
C SER A 15 -21.83 18.45 5.66
N THR A 16 -22.60 18.47 4.57
CA THR A 16 -22.39 17.56 3.43
C THR A 16 -21.02 17.78 2.80
N SER A 17 -20.64 19.04 2.55
CA SER A 17 -19.32 19.40 2.01
C SER A 17 -18.16 19.01 2.96
N GLU A 18 -18.36 19.20 4.26
CA GLU A 18 -17.39 18.75 5.28
C GLU A 18 -17.23 17.21 5.28
N ILE A 19 -18.31 16.46 5.12
CA ILE A 19 -18.24 14.99 5.00
C ILE A 19 -17.47 14.59 3.74
N ASP A 20 -17.70 15.24 2.61
CA ASP A 20 -17.03 14.92 1.34
C ASP A 20 -15.52 15.23 1.39
N THR A 21 -15.14 16.36 1.98
CA THR A 21 -13.72 16.71 2.19
C THR A 21 -13.01 15.72 3.13
N LEU A 22 -13.67 15.30 4.21
CA LEU A 22 -13.13 14.28 5.11
C LEU A 22 -12.97 12.93 4.41
N ARG A 23 -13.96 12.52 3.61
CA ARG A 23 -13.88 11.28 2.82
C ARG A 23 -12.70 11.29 1.87
N THR A 24 -12.53 12.38 1.13
CA THR A 24 -11.41 12.54 0.19
C THR A 24 -10.06 12.48 0.89
N SER A 25 -9.95 13.14 2.06
CA SER A 25 -8.72 13.13 2.86
C SER A 25 -8.39 11.74 3.38
N LEU A 26 -9.40 11.00 3.88
CA LEU A 26 -9.24 9.62 4.33
C LEU A 26 -8.80 8.70 3.19
N GLU A 27 -9.36 8.87 2.00
CA GLU A 27 -8.99 8.09 0.83
C GLU A 27 -7.54 8.37 0.40
N SER A 28 -7.12 9.64 0.40
CA SER A 28 -5.74 10.04 0.11
C SER A 28 -4.74 9.40 1.09
N VAL A 29 -4.99 9.54 2.40
CA VAL A 29 -4.14 8.96 3.44
C VAL A 29 -4.08 7.43 3.33
N ARG A 30 -5.22 6.81 3.00
CA ARG A 30 -5.28 5.37 2.77
C ARG A 30 -4.43 4.96 1.56
N MET A 31 -4.53 5.68 0.45
CA MET A 31 -3.74 5.39 -0.75
C MET A 31 -2.24 5.56 -0.52
N GLU A 32 -1.84 6.60 0.20
CA GLU A 32 -0.44 6.82 0.59
C GLU A 32 0.08 5.67 1.48
N SER A 33 -0.74 5.19 2.43
CA SER A 33 -0.40 4.04 3.27
C SER A 33 -0.35 2.70 2.52
N LEU A 34 -0.92 2.60 1.32
CA LEU A 34 -1.03 1.36 0.54
C LEU A 34 -0.07 1.30 -0.65
N THR A 35 0.71 2.37 -0.87
CA THR A 35 1.63 2.49 -2.00
C THR A 35 3.08 2.51 -1.49
N ASP A 36 4.00 1.83 -2.18
CA ASP A 36 5.43 1.95 -1.91
C ASP A 36 5.98 3.21 -2.58
N SER A 37 6.60 4.08 -1.79
CA SER A 37 7.09 5.37 -2.24
C SER A 37 8.30 5.30 -3.18
N LEU A 38 8.99 4.16 -3.31
CA LEU A 38 10.11 4.01 -4.25
C LEU A 38 9.62 3.72 -5.66
N THR A 39 8.60 2.86 -5.74
CA THR A 39 8.16 2.26 -7.00
C THR A 39 6.80 2.79 -7.48
N GLY A 40 6.01 3.41 -6.61
CA GLY A 40 4.63 3.80 -6.88
C GLY A 40 3.67 2.61 -7.01
N LEU A 41 4.14 1.39 -6.75
CA LEU A 41 3.34 0.18 -6.80
C LEU A 41 2.60 -0.05 -5.48
N ALA A 42 1.56 -0.89 -5.53
CA ALA A 42 0.91 -1.41 -4.33
C ALA A 42 1.95 -2.03 -3.40
N ASN A 43 1.98 -1.58 -2.15
CA ASN A 43 2.88 -2.14 -1.17
C ASN A 43 2.42 -3.54 -0.72
N ARG A 44 3.23 -4.19 0.12
CA ARG A 44 2.95 -5.55 0.59
C ARG A 44 1.59 -5.67 1.30
N ARG A 45 1.17 -4.63 2.05
CA ARG A 45 -0.12 -4.64 2.72
C ARG A 45 -1.27 -4.67 1.71
N MET A 46 -1.23 -3.80 0.70
CA MET A 46 -2.24 -3.78 -0.35
C MET A 46 -2.27 -5.08 -1.15
N PHE A 47 -1.09 -5.66 -1.44
CA PHE A 47 -0.97 -6.97 -2.07
C PHE A 47 -1.67 -8.06 -1.25
N ASP A 48 -1.39 -8.17 0.05
CA ASP A 48 -1.97 -9.20 0.94
C ASP A 48 -3.50 -9.05 1.03
N GLU A 49 -4.00 -7.82 1.18
CA GLU A 49 -5.44 -7.52 1.21
C GLU A 49 -6.12 -7.89 -0.12
N THR A 50 -5.52 -7.53 -1.25
CA THR A 50 -6.05 -7.82 -2.58
C THR A 50 -6.02 -9.31 -2.90
N LEU A 51 -4.92 -10.01 -2.55
CA LEU A 51 -4.80 -11.45 -2.79
C LEU A 51 -5.88 -12.24 -2.05
N ARG A 52 -6.17 -11.91 -0.79
CA ARG A 52 -7.26 -12.54 -0.03
C ARG A 52 -8.61 -12.33 -0.72
N MET A 53 -8.89 -11.11 -1.15
CA MET A 53 -10.13 -10.79 -1.87
C MET A 53 -10.26 -11.61 -3.17
N ARG A 54 -9.19 -11.68 -3.97
CA ARG A 54 -9.19 -12.42 -5.24
C ARG A 54 -9.31 -13.93 -5.06
N ILE A 55 -8.75 -14.49 -3.99
CA ILE A 55 -8.92 -15.90 -3.64
C ILE A 55 -10.40 -16.21 -3.37
N GLU A 56 -11.07 -15.40 -2.55
CA GLU A 56 -12.49 -15.60 -2.25
C GLU A 56 -13.38 -15.41 -3.48
N GLU A 57 -13.05 -14.43 -4.33
CA GLU A 57 -13.74 -14.20 -5.60
C GLU A 57 -13.59 -15.39 -6.56
N ALA A 58 -12.37 -15.90 -6.75
CA ALA A 58 -12.09 -17.04 -7.62
C ALA A 58 -12.80 -18.32 -7.14
N LYS A 59 -12.84 -18.55 -5.82
CA LYS A 59 -13.63 -19.64 -5.21
C LYS A 59 -15.12 -19.50 -5.52
N ALA A 60 -15.68 -18.31 -5.35
CA ALA A 60 -17.09 -18.06 -5.58
C ALA A 60 -17.47 -18.22 -7.06
N GLN A 61 -16.61 -17.77 -7.97
CA GLN A 61 -16.84 -17.81 -9.42
C GLN A 61 -16.38 -19.13 -10.08
N ARG A 62 -15.70 -20.01 -9.33
CA ARG A 62 -15.06 -21.24 -9.84
C ARG A 62 -14.09 -20.97 -10.99
N THR A 63 -13.33 -19.88 -10.88
CA THR A 63 -12.30 -19.49 -11.84
C THR A 63 -10.92 -19.81 -11.31
N GLU A 64 -9.96 -19.98 -12.22
CA GLU A 64 -8.56 -20.19 -11.86
C GLU A 64 -7.91 -18.85 -11.48
N LEU A 65 -7.08 -18.86 -10.44
CA LEU A 65 -6.27 -17.73 -10.01
C LEU A 65 -4.78 -18.09 -10.12
N SER A 66 -4.00 -17.27 -10.82
CA SER A 66 -2.55 -17.41 -10.93
C SER A 66 -1.83 -16.30 -10.18
N LEU A 67 -0.65 -16.59 -9.65
CA LEU A 67 0.20 -15.63 -8.94
C LEU A 67 1.63 -15.72 -9.48
N LEU A 68 2.22 -14.57 -9.80
CA LEU A 68 3.63 -14.44 -10.15
C LEU A 68 4.37 -13.75 -9.00
N LEU A 69 5.45 -14.38 -8.54
CA LEU A 69 6.39 -13.81 -7.58
C LEU A 69 7.73 -13.67 -8.27
N CYS A 70 8.27 -12.44 -8.29
CA CYS A 70 9.57 -12.12 -8.87
C CYS A 70 10.48 -11.54 -7.78
N ASP A 71 11.76 -11.88 -7.84
CA ASP A 71 12.81 -11.27 -7.02
C ASP A 71 13.90 -10.68 -7.93
N ILE A 72 14.64 -9.69 -7.43
CA ILE A 72 15.74 -9.08 -8.18
C ILE A 72 17.03 -9.85 -7.88
N ASP A 73 17.55 -10.53 -8.90
CA ASP A 73 18.82 -11.24 -8.79
C ASP A 73 19.97 -10.30 -8.42
N TYR A 74 20.88 -10.79 -7.57
CA TYR A 74 22.08 -10.08 -7.13
C TYR A 74 21.84 -8.68 -6.53
N PHE A 75 20.65 -8.40 -5.99
CA PHE A 75 20.29 -7.09 -5.42
C PHE A 75 21.29 -6.57 -4.38
N GLN A 76 21.90 -7.46 -3.58
CA GLN A 76 22.95 -7.09 -2.62
C GLN A 76 24.24 -6.59 -3.29
N ALA A 77 24.64 -7.18 -4.43
CA ALA A 77 25.80 -6.73 -5.17
C ALA A 77 25.55 -5.35 -5.77
N LEU A 78 24.35 -5.12 -6.31
CA LEU A 78 23.90 -3.81 -6.78
C LEU A 78 23.97 -2.75 -5.66
N GLN A 79 23.41 -3.02 -4.48
CA GLN A 79 23.46 -2.10 -3.34
C GLN A 79 24.88 -1.80 -2.84
N ARG A 80 25.79 -2.79 -2.91
CA ARG A 80 27.21 -2.58 -2.59
C ARG A 80 27.87 -1.65 -3.59
N HIS A 81 27.55 -1.79 -4.88
CA HIS A 81 28.11 -0.95 -5.94
C HIS A 81 27.59 0.50 -5.90
N LEU A 82 26.29 0.69 -5.65
CA LEU A 82 25.65 2.03 -5.62
C LEU A 82 25.99 2.86 -4.37
N GLY A 83 26.51 2.22 -3.32
CA GLY A 83 26.96 2.90 -2.11
C GLY A 83 25.84 3.39 -1.18
N PRO A 84 26.17 4.19 -0.14
CA PRO A 84 25.22 4.60 0.90
C PRO A 84 24.19 5.64 0.42
N SER A 85 24.56 6.51 -0.51
CA SER A 85 23.68 7.61 -0.98
C SER A 85 22.42 7.14 -1.69
N HIS A 86 22.39 5.89 -2.15
CA HIS A 86 21.24 5.25 -2.79
C HIS A 86 20.52 4.24 -1.88
N ARG A 87 20.82 4.24 -0.56
CA ARG A 87 20.18 3.34 0.41
C ARG A 87 19.04 4.01 1.14
N ARG A 88 18.00 3.21 1.41
CA ARG A 88 16.97 3.57 2.39
C ARG A 88 17.54 3.41 3.81
N PRO A 89 17.41 4.42 4.67
CA PRO A 89 17.91 4.37 6.05
C PRO A 89 17.23 3.28 6.89
N ASP A 90 15.97 2.96 6.57
CA ASP A 90 15.17 1.98 7.30
C ASP A 90 15.34 0.54 6.81
N PHE A 91 16.19 0.31 5.79
CA PHE A 91 16.44 -1.02 5.26
C PHE A 91 17.62 -1.66 6.01
N PRO A 92 17.38 -2.62 6.93
CA PRO A 92 18.45 -3.19 7.74
C PRO A 92 19.45 -3.95 6.85
N PHE A 93 20.73 -3.91 7.22
CA PHE A 93 21.72 -4.78 6.60
C PHE A 93 21.24 -6.23 6.69
N PRO A 94 21.24 -7.00 5.59
CA PRO A 94 20.99 -8.43 5.70
C PRO A 94 22.03 -8.99 6.66
N ARG A 95 21.58 -9.63 7.75
CA ARG A 95 22.47 -10.37 8.65
C ARG A 95 23.28 -11.31 7.76
N GLN A 96 24.60 -11.13 7.72
CA GLN A 96 25.46 -12.04 6.99
C GLN A 96 25.15 -13.44 7.51
N ARG A 97 24.67 -14.34 6.64
CA ARG A 97 24.62 -15.75 7.02
C ARG A 97 26.07 -16.14 7.34
N PRO A 98 26.36 -16.67 8.54
CA PRO A 98 27.70 -17.11 8.84
C PRO A 98 28.13 -18.14 7.78
N SER A 99 29.38 -18.02 7.33
CA SER A 99 30.01 -18.84 6.29
C SER A 99 29.91 -20.36 6.56
N SER A 100 29.58 -20.76 7.78
CA SER A 100 29.41 -22.15 8.21
C SER A 100 28.07 -22.81 7.85
N ALA A 101 27.09 -22.07 7.32
CA ALA A 101 25.76 -22.61 7.00
C ALA A 101 25.62 -23.11 5.54
N ARG A 102 26.73 -23.53 4.91
CA ARG A 102 26.66 -24.35 3.70
C ARG A 102 26.43 -25.79 4.19
N ALA A 103 25.16 -26.21 4.23
CA ALA A 103 24.81 -27.61 4.37
C ALA A 103 25.50 -28.40 3.23
N PRO A 104 25.89 -29.67 3.48
CA PRO A 104 26.59 -30.52 2.50
C PRO A 104 25.81 -30.71 1.20
#